data_AF-A0A3N0YJD5-F1
#
_entry.id   AF-A0A3N0YJD5-F1
#
_cell.length_a   1.000
_cell.length_b   1.000
_cell.length_c   1.000
_cell.angle_alpha   90.00
_cell.angle_beta   90.00
_cell.angle_gamma   90.00
#
_symmetry.space_group_name_H-M   'P 1'
#
loop_
_entity.id
_entity.type
_entity.pdbx_description
1 polymer ?
#
loop_
_entity_poly.entity_id
_entity_poly.type
_entity_poly.pdbx_seq_one_letter_code
_entity_poly.pdbx_strand_id
1 'polypeptide(L)'
;MTVVFQSISSDPCYNYESLDRPWRANNESGDNVCDNSFSWNGWYRLFYYGMDIRMSETCISSYSCNTYINLWLSDPHPQIEDGVVIREVCGGTYWGSCCEYKSNPIRVKACPGNYYVYELVHSQLWCAGYCTDVSTISQVVSTVSPDIFTGSSTTLNYDPCNNYNILDNYWRTLNYQYIGESLTVHDDTRVEWDGWYRLFINGSSAQMPEWCLPYMSCGGLSSLYLDGSHPRLEDGVVTREMNGSRGGQCSRYRSNPIQVKACPGNVYVYKFTRPTLSIPAPVYCAGTVIHLYI
;
A
#
# COMPACT_ATOMS: atom_id res chain seq x y z
N MET A 1 -22.22 -39.95 -8.15
CA MET A 1 -21.02 -39.13 -8.41
C MET A 1 -21.49 -37.69 -8.45
N THR A 2 -21.38 -36.98 -7.33
CA THR A 2 -21.84 -35.60 -7.19
C THR A 2 -20.72 -34.68 -7.64
N VAL A 3 -20.89 -34.04 -8.80
CA VAL A 3 -20.01 -32.96 -9.26
C VAL A 3 -20.28 -31.75 -8.36
N VAL A 4 -19.31 -31.42 -7.52
CA VAL A 4 -19.36 -30.22 -6.68
C VAL A 4 -19.05 -29.04 -7.61
N PHE A 5 -20.05 -28.26 -7.97
CA PHE A 5 -19.84 -26.96 -8.62
C PHE A 5 -19.21 -26.04 -7.58
N GLN A 6 -17.89 -25.88 -7.63
CA GLN A 6 -17.20 -24.83 -6.90
C GLN A 6 -17.77 -23.51 -7.42
N SER A 7 -18.49 -22.77 -6.58
CA SER A 7 -19.05 -21.48 -6.98
C SER A 7 -17.92 -20.56 -7.42
N ILE A 8 -18.06 -19.87 -8.57
CA ILE A 8 -17.10 -18.88 -9.08
C ILE A 8 -16.73 -17.86 -7.98
N SER A 9 -17.68 -17.54 -7.10
CA SER A 9 -17.50 -16.64 -5.96
C SER A 9 -16.49 -17.10 -4.90
N SER A 10 -16.17 -18.39 -4.82
CA SER A 10 -15.23 -18.96 -3.84
C SER A 10 -13.89 -19.38 -4.45
N ASP A 11 -13.78 -19.38 -5.78
CA ASP A 11 -12.51 -19.70 -6.42
C ASP A 11 -11.54 -18.53 -6.19
N PRO A 12 -10.37 -18.77 -5.57
CA PRO A 12 -9.42 -17.71 -5.28
C PRO A 12 -8.82 -17.07 -6.54
N CYS A 13 -8.99 -17.66 -7.73
CA CYS A 13 -8.67 -17.00 -8.99
C CYS A 13 -9.62 -15.83 -9.33
N TYR A 14 -10.80 -15.77 -8.74
CA TYR A 14 -11.76 -14.68 -8.97
C TYR A 14 -12.12 -13.91 -7.69
N ASN A 15 -11.66 -14.40 -6.54
CA ASN A 15 -11.87 -13.79 -5.23
C ASN A 15 -10.53 -13.67 -4.50
N TYR A 16 -9.76 -12.65 -4.87
CA TYR A 16 -8.46 -12.32 -4.27
C TYR A 16 -8.36 -10.82 -4.01
N GLU A 17 -7.44 -10.45 -3.13
CA GLU A 17 -6.99 -9.08 -2.93
C GLU A 17 -5.76 -8.78 -3.81
N SER A 18 -5.77 -7.64 -4.50
CA SER A 18 -4.62 -7.18 -5.28
C SER A 18 -3.56 -6.56 -4.37
N LEU A 19 -2.35 -7.12 -4.37
CA LEU A 19 -1.17 -6.59 -3.69
C LEU A 19 -0.20 -5.98 -4.68
N ASP A 20 -0.42 -4.71 -5.02
CA ASP A 20 0.49 -3.94 -5.86
C ASP A 20 1.52 -3.22 -4.99
N ARG A 21 2.61 -3.92 -4.70
CA ARG A 21 3.63 -3.48 -3.73
C ARG A 21 5.03 -3.65 -4.32
N PRO A 22 5.43 -2.78 -5.28
CA PRO A 22 6.74 -2.83 -5.93
C PRO A 22 7.92 -2.89 -4.97
N TRP A 23 7.81 -2.27 -3.79
CA TRP A 23 8.85 -2.29 -2.76
C TRP A 23 9.16 -3.69 -2.18
N ARG A 24 8.40 -4.73 -2.53
CA ARG A 24 8.67 -6.15 -2.18
C ARG A 24 9.61 -6.85 -3.17
N ALA A 25 9.96 -6.19 -4.27
CA ALA A 25 10.70 -6.80 -5.33
C ALA A 25 12.16 -7.10 -4.96
N ASN A 26 12.73 -8.15 -5.55
CA ASN A 26 14.08 -8.63 -5.26
C ASN A 26 15.21 -7.66 -5.66
N ASN A 27 14.90 -6.58 -6.39
CA ASN A 27 15.81 -5.47 -6.70
C ASN A 27 15.64 -4.26 -5.76
N GLU A 28 14.70 -4.30 -4.81
CA GLU A 28 14.43 -3.22 -3.86
C GLU A 28 15.10 -3.45 -2.51
N SER A 29 15.60 -2.39 -1.86
CA SER A 29 16.35 -2.52 -0.61
C SER A 29 16.42 -1.22 0.21
N GLY A 30 16.87 -1.33 1.47
CA GLY A 30 17.15 -0.18 2.34
C GLY A 30 16.03 0.19 3.31
N ASP A 31 14.82 -0.37 3.16
CA ASP A 31 13.71 -0.06 4.04
C ASP A 31 13.69 -0.94 5.32
N ASN A 32 13.74 -2.27 5.27
CA ASN A 32 13.40 -3.15 6.42
C ASN A 32 11.90 -3.08 6.76
N VAL A 33 11.06 -3.38 5.78
CA VAL A 33 9.62 -3.58 5.84
C VAL A 33 9.34 -5.05 6.14
N CYS A 34 8.91 -5.30 7.37
CA CYS A 34 8.67 -6.64 7.90
C CYS A 34 7.20 -7.04 7.74
N ASP A 35 6.93 -8.27 7.29
CA ASP A 35 5.56 -8.78 7.12
C ASP A 35 4.80 -9.04 8.42
N ASN A 36 5.48 -9.09 9.56
CA ASN A 36 4.86 -9.10 10.90
C ASN A 36 3.97 -7.87 11.16
N SER A 37 4.12 -6.81 10.35
CA SER A 37 3.31 -5.59 10.45
C SER A 37 2.01 -5.66 9.63
N PHE A 38 1.85 -6.69 8.80
CA PHE A 38 0.66 -6.87 7.99
C PHE A 38 -0.16 -8.06 8.48
N SER A 39 -1.48 -7.90 8.47
CA SER A 39 -2.41 -8.99 8.72
C SER A 39 -2.73 -9.68 7.39
N TRP A 40 -2.42 -10.97 7.31
CA TRP A 40 -2.73 -11.81 6.15
C TRP A 40 -4.06 -12.54 6.36
N ASN A 41 -5.02 -12.32 5.48
CA ASN A 41 -6.32 -12.95 5.50
C ASN A 41 -6.86 -13.07 4.07
N GLY A 42 -7.02 -14.31 3.60
CA GLY A 42 -7.54 -14.62 2.27
C GLY A 42 -6.43 -14.78 1.23
N TRP A 43 -6.84 -14.66 -0.04
CA TRP A 43 -5.99 -14.92 -1.19
C TRP A 43 -5.50 -13.62 -1.81
N TYR A 44 -4.26 -13.61 -2.25
CA TYR A 44 -3.60 -12.44 -2.79
C TYR A 44 -3.05 -12.70 -4.19
N ARG A 45 -3.23 -11.74 -5.10
CA ARG A 45 -2.51 -11.67 -6.37
C ARG A 45 -1.48 -10.57 -6.29
N LEU A 46 -0.24 -10.89 -6.67
CA LEU A 46 0.89 -9.97 -6.52
C LEU A 46 1.07 -9.14 -7.80
N PHE A 47 1.37 -7.85 -7.63
CA PHE A 47 1.58 -6.93 -8.73
C PHE A 47 2.81 -6.04 -8.53
N TYR A 48 3.36 -5.59 -9.64
CA TYR A 48 4.44 -4.60 -9.75
C TYR A 48 4.01 -3.49 -10.73
N TYR A 49 3.49 -2.38 -10.19
CA TYR A 49 2.89 -1.29 -10.97
C TYR A 49 1.78 -1.79 -11.91
N GLY A 50 0.87 -2.60 -11.37
CA GLY A 50 -0.24 -3.21 -12.10
C GLY A 50 0.14 -4.38 -13.01
N MET A 51 1.43 -4.72 -13.16
CA MET A 51 1.87 -5.89 -13.92
C MET A 51 1.92 -7.14 -13.04
N ASP A 52 1.57 -8.29 -13.60
CA ASP A 52 1.70 -9.57 -12.91
C ASP A 52 3.16 -9.86 -12.54
N ILE A 53 3.36 -10.22 -11.29
CA ILE A 53 4.63 -10.69 -10.74
C ILE A 53 4.35 -11.88 -9.83
N ARG A 54 5.33 -12.75 -9.64
CA ARG A 54 5.21 -13.91 -8.75
C ARG A 54 6.29 -13.91 -7.68
N MET A 55 6.07 -14.70 -6.62
CA MET A 55 7.12 -15.01 -5.67
C MET A 55 8.30 -15.69 -6.38
N SER A 56 9.52 -15.48 -5.88
CA SER A 56 10.68 -16.21 -6.39
C SER A 56 10.56 -17.71 -6.06
N GLU A 57 11.06 -18.56 -6.97
CA GLU A 57 11.32 -19.99 -6.73
C GLU A 57 12.80 -20.25 -6.45
N THR A 58 13.63 -19.24 -6.67
CA THR A 58 15.08 -19.31 -6.50
C THR A 58 15.52 -18.50 -5.30
N CYS A 59 16.66 -18.90 -4.75
CA CYS A 59 17.32 -18.16 -3.69
C CYS A 59 17.52 -16.69 -4.10
N ILE A 60 17.13 -15.79 -3.21
CA ILE A 60 17.20 -14.36 -3.45
C ILE A 60 18.50 -13.82 -2.87
N SER A 61 19.13 -12.92 -3.61
CA SER A 61 20.34 -12.23 -3.17
C SER A 61 20.14 -11.52 -1.83
N SER A 62 21.25 -11.36 -1.13
CA SER A 62 21.32 -10.62 0.12
C SER A 62 20.82 -9.16 -0.03
N TYR A 63 20.17 -8.62 1.00
CA TYR A 63 19.68 -7.23 1.07
C TYR A 63 18.66 -6.84 -0.01
N SER A 64 17.65 -7.69 -0.21
CA SER A 64 16.61 -7.51 -1.24
C SER A 64 15.22 -7.43 -0.60
N CYS A 65 14.19 -7.13 -1.40
CA CYS A 65 12.78 -7.20 -1.01
C CYS A 65 12.41 -6.30 0.18
N ASN A 66 13.28 -5.32 0.48
CA ASN A 66 13.18 -4.46 1.64
C ASN A 66 13.02 -5.19 2.98
N THR A 67 13.46 -6.43 3.17
CA THR A 67 13.28 -7.16 4.43
C THR A 67 14.61 -7.67 5.00
N TYR A 68 14.61 -8.16 6.25
CA TYR A 68 15.80 -8.79 6.84
C TYR A 68 15.91 -10.26 6.44
N ILE A 69 14.79 -10.98 6.48
CA ILE A 69 14.67 -12.37 6.00
C ILE A 69 13.81 -12.39 4.74
N ASN A 70 14.44 -12.60 3.59
CA ASN A 70 13.77 -12.70 2.31
C ASN A 70 13.06 -14.05 2.24
N LEU A 71 11.74 -14.08 1.97
CA LEU A 71 10.98 -15.32 1.82
C LEU A 71 10.68 -15.63 0.35
N TRP A 72 10.88 -16.89 -0.04
CA TRP A 72 10.61 -17.41 -1.39
C TRP A 72 10.11 -18.85 -1.35
N LEU A 73 9.53 -19.35 -2.46
CA LEU A 73 9.06 -20.72 -2.56
C LEU A 73 10.22 -21.70 -2.70
N SER A 74 10.16 -22.83 -1.99
CA SER A 74 11.16 -23.90 -2.09
C SER A 74 10.98 -24.76 -3.34
N ASP A 75 9.75 -24.81 -3.85
CA ASP A 75 9.33 -25.66 -4.97
C ASP A 75 8.71 -24.81 -6.10
N PRO A 76 8.71 -25.32 -7.34
CA PRO A 76 8.07 -24.64 -8.47
C PRO A 76 6.57 -24.35 -8.23
N HIS A 77 6.07 -23.25 -8.79
CA HIS A 77 4.65 -22.92 -8.79
C HIS A 77 3.82 -24.05 -9.43
N PRO A 78 2.57 -24.26 -8.98
CA PRO A 78 1.68 -25.28 -9.54
C PRO A 78 1.36 -25.04 -11.02
N GLN A 79 0.91 -26.08 -11.71
CA GLN A 79 0.17 -25.97 -12.97
C GLN A 79 -1.33 -25.79 -12.69
N ILE A 80 -2.11 -25.42 -13.71
CA ILE A 80 -3.56 -25.21 -13.56
C ILE A 80 -4.26 -26.49 -13.07
N GLU A 81 -3.88 -27.67 -13.57
CA GLU A 81 -4.46 -28.95 -13.14
C GLU A 81 -4.18 -29.33 -11.68
N ASP A 82 -3.13 -28.78 -11.07
CA ASP A 82 -2.77 -29.10 -9.68
C ASP A 82 -3.77 -28.53 -8.67
N GLY A 83 -4.56 -27.53 -9.08
CA GLY A 83 -5.49 -26.83 -8.20
C GLY A 83 -4.78 -26.08 -7.08
N VAL A 84 -5.30 -26.17 -5.86
CA VAL A 84 -4.68 -25.55 -4.69
C VAL A 84 -3.65 -26.51 -4.09
N VAL A 85 -2.39 -26.08 -4.07
CA VAL A 85 -1.28 -26.84 -3.52
C VAL A 85 -0.67 -26.14 -2.31
N ILE A 86 -0.02 -26.90 -1.44
CA ILE A 86 0.82 -26.37 -0.37
C ILE A 86 2.25 -26.23 -0.91
N ARG A 87 2.93 -25.14 -0.56
CA ARG A 87 4.32 -24.87 -0.93
C ARG A 87 5.13 -24.49 0.30
N GLU A 88 6.28 -25.13 0.44
CA GLU A 88 7.25 -24.81 1.48
C GLU A 88 7.91 -23.45 1.21
N VAL A 89 8.08 -22.64 2.26
CA VAL A 89 8.67 -21.30 2.15
C VAL A 89 10.05 -21.29 2.81
N CYS A 90 11.07 -21.04 2.00
CA CYS A 90 12.43 -20.81 2.45
C CYS A 90 12.65 -19.35 2.83
N GLY A 91 13.53 -19.13 3.79
CA GLY A 91 14.03 -17.81 4.16
C GLY A 91 15.55 -17.74 4.10
N GLY A 92 16.07 -16.58 3.76
CA GLY A 92 17.51 -16.30 3.77
C GLY A 92 17.80 -14.90 4.27
N THR A 93 18.95 -14.75 4.92
CA THR A 93 19.46 -13.46 5.40
C THR A 93 20.67 -13.02 4.56
N TYR A 94 21.13 -11.80 4.80
CA TYR A 94 22.29 -11.26 4.10
C TYR A 94 23.57 -12.09 4.26
N TRP A 95 23.80 -12.67 5.44
CA TRP A 95 25.00 -13.44 5.78
C TRP A 95 24.81 -14.96 5.65
N GLY A 96 23.59 -15.38 5.32
CA GLY A 96 23.16 -16.77 5.37
C GLY A 96 23.39 -17.53 4.08
N SER A 97 23.26 -18.85 4.16
CA SER A 97 23.08 -19.70 2.99
C SER A 97 21.64 -19.63 2.48
N CYS A 98 21.43 -20.10 1.26
CA CYS A 98 20.09 -20.25 0.71
C CYS A 98 19.26 -21.22 1.56
N CYS A 99 18.06 -20.80 1.95
CA CYS A 99 17.13 -21.58 2.74
C CYS A 99 17.66 -21.95 4.15
N GLU A 100 18.38 -21.02 4.78
CA GLU A 100 18.79 -21.11 6.18
C GLU A 100 17.58 -21.17 7.13
N TYR A 101 16.50 -20.46 6.79
CA TYR A 101 15.27 -20.41 7.57
C TYR A 101 14.13 -21.10 6.84
N LYS A 102 13.16 -21.60 7.61
CA LYS A 102 11.88 -22.11 7.12
C LYS A 102 10.75 -21.32 7.75
N SER A 103 9.86 -20.79 6.91
CA SER A 103 8.62 -20.15 7.36
C SER A 103 7.47 -21.16 7.30
N ASN A 104 6.28 -20.75 7.74
CA ASN A 104 5.08 -21.55 7.58
C ASN A 104 4.81 -21.77 6.08
N PRO A 105 4.41 -23.00 5.68
CA PRO A 105 4.03 -23.24 4.31
C PRO A 105 2.77 -22.46 3.95
N ILE A 106 2.65 -22.10 2.67
CA ILE A 106 1.50 -21.35 2.15
C ILE A 106 0.74 -22.15 1.11
N ARG A 107 -0.51 -21.76 0.86
CA ARG A 107 -1.28 -22.34 -0.25
C ARG A 107 -1.13 -21.47 -1.49
N VAL A 108 -0.93 -22.11 -2.63
CA VAL A 108 -0.71 -21.47 -3.93
C VAL A 108 -1.63 -22.12 -4.95
N LYS A 109 -2.19 -21.32 -5.87
CA LYS A 109 -2.98 -21.82 -6.99
C LYS A 109 -2.58 -21.10 -8.27
N ALA A 110 -2.43 -21.85 -9.36
CA ALA A 110 -2.29 -21.30 -10.70
C ALA A 110 -3.67 -20.98 -11.29
N CYS A 111 -3.79 -19.84 -11.95
CA CYS A 111 -5.07 -19.34 -12.44
C CYS A 111 -5.09 -19.17 -13.96
N PRO A 112 -6.27 -19.29 -14.59
CA PRO A 112 -6.44 -18.90 -15.99
C PRO A 112 -6.01 -17.45 -16.20
N GLY A 113 -5.19 -17.18 -17.22
CA GLY A 113 -4.60 -15.86 -17.46
C GLY A 113 -3.14 -15.72 -17.02
N ASN A 114 -2.45 -16.82 -16.70
CA ASN A 114 -1.01 -16.87 -16.41
C ASN A 114 -0.58 -16.04 -15.19
N TYR A 115 -1.35 -16.14 -14.11
CA TYR A 115 -0.99 -15.58 -12.81
C TYR A 115 -1.24 -16.59 -11.69
N TYR A 116 -0.73 -16.27 -10.50
CA TYR A 116 -0.84 -17.09 -9.31
C TYR A 116 -1.53 -16.30 -8.21
N VAL A 117 -2.23 -17.04 -7.35
CA VAL A 117 -2.79 -16.50 -6.11
C VAL A 117 -2.20 -17.25 -4.92
N TYR A 118 -1.98 -16.52 -3.84
CA TYR A 118 -1.27 -16.98 -2.65
C TYR A 118 -2.14 -16.73 -1.41
N GLU A 119 -2.37 -17.77 -0.61
CA GLU A 119 -2.89 -17.63 0.74
C GLU A 119 -1.69 -17.45 1.68
N LEU A 120 -1.22 -16.20 1.77
CA LEU A 120 -0.09 -15.82 2.61
C LEU A 120 -0.46 -15.92 4.09
N VAL A 121 0.52 -16.21 4.94
CA VAL A 121 0.30 -16.38 6.38
C VAL A 121 1.31 -15.60 7.18
N HIS A 122 1.00 -15.36 8.46
CA HIS A 122 1.96 -14.74 9.37
C HIS A 122 3.20 -15.62 9.54
N SER A 123 4.38 -15.05 9.27
CA SER A 123 5.67 -15.71 9.49
C SER A 123 6.08 -15.57 10.96
N GLN A 124 6.55 -16.64 11.59
CA GLN A 124 7.10 -16.59 12.96
C GLN A 124 8.54 -16.04 13.01
N LEU A 125 9.13 -15.79 11.84
CA LEU A 125 10.50 -15.30 11.71
C LEU A 125 10.52 -13.78 11.91
N TRP A 126 11.52 -13.29 12.66
CA TRP A 126 11.67 -11.86 12.91
C TRP A 126 12.06 -11.11 11.63
N CYS A 127 11.29 -10.07 11.32
CA CYS A 127 11.44 -9.25 10.11
C CYS A 127 11.62 -10.06 8.82
N ALA A 128 10.69 -10.98 8.58
CA ALA A 128 10.61 -11.71 7.32
C ALA A 128 9.62 -11.04 6.35
N GLY A 129 9.82 -11.23 5.05
CA GLY A 129 8.93 -10.67 4.03
C GLY A 129 8.86 -11.53 2.77
N TYR A 130 7.65 -11.76 2.27
CA TYR A 130 7.42 -12.43 0.99
C TYR A 130 7.94 -11.58 -0.17
N CYS A 131 8.92 -12.12 -0.87
CA CYS A 131 9.59 -11.40 -1.94
C CYS A 131 9.06 -11.78 -3.31
N THR A 132 9.01 -10.79 -4.20
CA THR A 132 8.61 -10.94 -5.60
C THR A 132 9.79 -10.83 -6.54
N ASP A 133 9.80 -11.58 -7.64
CA ASP A 133 10.92 -11.62 -8.58
C ASP A 133 10.67 -10.77 -9.82
N VAL A 134 11.45 -9.69 -9.99
CA VAL A 134 11.34 -8.80 -11.17
C VAL A 134 11.61 -9.50 -12.49
N SER A 135 12.34 -10.62 -12.50
CA SER A 135 12.59 -11.40 -13.71
C SER A 135 11.31 -12.03 -14.27
N THR A 136 10.27 -12.14 -13.44
CA THR A 136 8.99 -12.80 -13.76
C THR A 136 7.90 -11.83 -14.20
N ILE A 137 8.19 -10.52 -14.20
CA ILE A 137 7.24 -9.50 -14.62
C ILE A 137 6.81 -9.81 -16.05
N SER A 138 5.53 -10.11 -16.22
CA SER A 138 4.98 -10.30 -17.55
C SER A 138 4.96 -8.94 -18.24
N GLN A 139 5.69 -8.79 -19.35
CA GLN A 139 5.52 -7.64 -20.24
C GLN A 139 4.14 -7.74 -20.87
N VAL A 140 3.13 -7.17 -20.22
CA VAL A 140 1.88 -6.88 -20.91
C VAL A 140 2.18 -5.70 -21.83
N VAL A 141 2.23 -5.97 -23.13
CA VAL A 141 2.16 -4.94 -24.16
C VAL A 141 0.88 -4.16 -23.90
N SER A 142 0.99 -3.03 -23.22
CA SER A 142 -0.12 -2.12 -23.01
C SER A 142 -0.36 -1.36 -24.32
N THR A 143 -0.98 -2.01 -25.30
CA THR A 143 -1.68 -1.31 -26.39
C THR A 143 -3.05 -0.90 -25.90
N VAL A 144 -3.09 0.08 -24.99
CA VAL A 144 -4.29 0.88 -24.80
C VAL A 144 -3.84 2.32 -24.61
N SER A 145 -3.97 3.10 -25.68
CA SER A 145 -3.92 4.56 -25.60
C SER A 145 -5.13 5.01 -24.76
N PRO A 146 -4.98 5.95 -23.83
CA PRO A 146 -6.15 6.52 -23.18
C PRO A 146 -6.93 7.31 -24.24
N ASP A 147 -8.10 6.80 -24.63
CA ASP A 147 -9.08 7.59 -25.35
C ASP A 147 -9.51 8.75 -24.45
N ILE A 148 -9.16 9.96 -24.87
CA ILE A 148 -9.60 11.19 -24.26
C ILE A 148 -11.09 11.35 -24.58
N PHE A 149 -11.95 10.95 -23.65
CA PHE A 149 -13.33 11.42 -23.65
C PHE A 149 -13.34 12.88 -23.17
N THR A 150 -13.41 13.80 -24.13
CA THR A 150 -13.79 15.20 -23.90
C THR A 150 -15.27 15.28 -23.56
N GLY A 151 -15.61 14.90 -22.33
CA GLY A 151 -16.88 15.25 -21.70
C GLY A 151 -16.84 16.71 -21.26
N SER A 152 -17.32 17.62 -22.12
CA SER A 152 -17.74 18.94 -21.66
C SER A 152 -19.01 18.78 -20.82
N SER A 153 -18.91 19.05 -19.53
CA SER A 153 -20.08 19.14 -18.66
C SER A 153 -20.13 20.53 -18.02
N THR A 154 -21.31 21.10 -18.14
CA THR A 154 -21.78 22.39 -17.66
C THR A 154 -21.32 22.71 -16.23
N THR A 155 -20.83 23.93 -16.06
CA THR A 155 -20.53 24.58 -14.78
C THR A 155 -21.79 24.69 -13.91
N LEU A 156 -22.11 23.62 -13.18
CA LEU A 156 -22.77 23.76 -11.89
C LEU A 156 -21.75 24.32 -10.92
N ASN A 157 -22.20 25.18 -10.00
CA ASN A 157 -21.39 25.84 -8.97
C ASN A 157 -20.85 24.80 -7.97
N TYR A 158 -19.87 23.98 -8.42
CA TYR A 158 -19.25 22.91 -7.66
C TYR A 158 -18.17 23.54 -6.78
N ASP A 159 -18.55 23.95 -5.57
CA ASP A 159 -17.60 24.35 -4.55
C ASP A 159 -17.26 23.15 -3.65
N PRO A 160 -16.02 22.65 -3.66
CA PRO A 160 -15.63 21.54 -2.80
C PRO A 160 -15.69 21.89 -1.30
N CYS A 161 -15.84 23.17 -0.93
CA CYS A 161 -16.14 23.58 0.45
C CYS A 161 -17.56 23.19 0.91
N ASN A 162 -18.47 22.92 -0.03
CA ASN A 162 -19.85 22.51 0.25
C ASN A 162 -20.16 21.08 -0.21
N ASN A 163 -19.23 20.44 -0.94
CA ASN A 163 -19.40 19.09 -1.47
C ASN A 163 -18.10 18.29 -1.30
N TYR A 164 -18.02 17.55 -0.20
CA TYR A 164 -16.89 16.73 0.16
C TYR A 164 -17.34 15.46 0.90
N ASN A 165 -16.50 14.44 0.82
CA ASN A 165 -16.57 13.23 1.62
C ASN A 165 -15.92 13.47 3.00
N ILE A 166 -16.42 12.78 4.03
CA ILE A 166 -15.83 12.82 5.36
C ILE A 166 -14.82 11.69 5.50
N LEU A 167 -13.60 12.02 5.91
CA LEU A 167 -12.58 11.04 6.29
C LEU A 167 -12.27 11.19 7.78
N ASP A 168 -12.93 10.38 8.59
CA ASP A 168 -12.77 10.34 10.05
C ASP A 168 -12.20 8.98 10.47
N ASN A 169 -10.88 8.89 10.49
CA ASN A 169 -10.18 7.67 10.86
C ASN A 169 -9.21 7.97 12.00
N TYR A 170 -9.52 7.47 13.20
CA TYR A 170 -8.72 7.75 14.39
C TYR A 170 -7.24 7.37 14.22
N TRP A 171 -6.95 6.31 13.46
CA TRP A 171 -5.60 5.81 13.21
C TRP A 171 -4.74 6.74 12.35
N ARG A 172 -5.33 7.77 11.70
CA ARG A 172 -4.58 8.80 10.95
C ARG A 172 -3.95 9.86 11.85
N THR A 173 -4.19 9.82 13.16
CA THR A 173 -3.65 10.82 14.09
C THR A 173 -2.12 10.72 14.21
N LEU A 174 -1.49 11.87 14.47
CA LEU A 174 -0.03 11.99 14.60
C LEU A 174 0.53 11.15 15.75
N ASN A 175 -0.28 10.87 16.77
CA ASN A 175 0.12 10.08 17.93
C ASN A 175 -0.13 8.58 17.76
N TYR A 176 -0.74 8.16 16.64
CA TYR A 176 -1.00 6.76 16.39
C TYR A 176 0.26 6.11 15.84
N GLN A 177 1.08 5.65 16.78
CA GLN A 177 2.32 4.95 16.49
C GLN A 177 2.05 3.46 16.34
N TYR A 178 2.61 2.87 15.29
CA TYR A 178 2.69 1.43 15.19
C TYR A 178 3.75 0.93 16.19
N ILE A 179 3.30 0.25 17.25
CA ILE A 179 4.15 -0.35 18.29
C ILE A 179 4.07 -1.88 18.15
N GLY A 180 4.74 -2.43 17.13
CA GLY A 180 4.89 -3.88 16.97
C GLY A 180 3.59 -4.66 16.73
N GLU A 181 3.68 -5.98 16.88
CA GLU A 181 2.80 -7.06 16.35
C GLU A 181 1.29 -7.01 16.71
N SER A 182 0.78 -5.96 17.36
CA SER A 182 -0.62 -5.88 17.82
C SER A 182 -1.52 -4.91 17.04
N LEU A 183 -1.01 -4.14 16.08
CA LEU A 183 -1.82 -3.20 15.29
C LEU A 183 -1.65 -3.43 13.78
N THR A 184 -2.74 -3.50 13.02
CA THR A 184 -2.67 -3.66 11.56
C THR A 184 -2.16 -2.38 10.90
N VAL A 185 -1.15 -2.48 10.04
CA VAL A 185 -0.67 -1.36 9.21
C VAL A 185 -1.73 -0.96 8.17
N HIS A 186 -2.02 0.34 8.12
CA HIS A 186 -2.89 0.96 7.12
C HIS A 186 -2.11 1.41 5.88
N ASP A 187 -2.78 1.44 4.73
CA ASP A 187 -2.15 1.65 3.43
C ASP A 187 -3.12 2.35 2.47
N ASP A 188 -2.91 3.66 2.27
CA ASP A 188 -3.77 4.49 1.43
C ASP A 188 -3.61 4.21 -0.08
N THR A 189 -2.64 3.38 -0.49
CA THR A 189 -2.57 2.88 -1.87
C THR A 189 -3.72 1.95 -2.22
N ARG A 190 -4.45 1.46 -1.22
CA ARG A 190 -5.59 0.54 -1.37
C ARG A 190 -6.95 1.23 -1.37
N VAL A 191 -6.96 2.54 -1.10
CA VAL A 191 -8.19 3.34 -1.06
C VAL A 191 -8.51 3.84 -2.47
N GLU A 192 -9.77 3.71 -2.87
CA GLU A 192 -10.28 4.35 -4.08
C GLU A 192 -10.60 5.81 -3.77
N TRP A 193 -9.71 6.71 -4.19
CA TRP A 193 -9.83 8.14 -3.97
C TRP A 193 -10.67 8.77 -5.07
N ASP A 194 -11.85 9.28 -4.72
CA ASP A 194 -12.73 10.02 -5.62
C ASP A 194 -13.34 11.25 -4.92
N GLY A 195 -13.26 12.38 -5.59
CA GLY A 195 -13.75 13.66 -5.09
C GLY A 195 -12.86 14.33 -4.04
N TRP A 196 -13.47 15.22 -3.25
CA TRP A 196 -12.83 16.03 -2.23
C TRP A 196 -13.14 15.48 -0.84
N TYR A 197 -12.22 15.62 0.10
CA TYR A 197 -12.32 15.07 1.44
C TYR A 197 -12.08 16.15 2.50
N ARG A 198 -12.84 16.08 3.58
CA ARG A 198 -12.60 16.83 4.82
C ARG A 198 -12.11 15.88 5.90
N LEU A 199 -10.99 16.23 6.51
CA LEU A 199 -10.37 15.41 7.55
C LEU A 199 -11.00 15.67 8.92
N PHE A 200 -11.22 14.58 9.64
CA PHE A 200 -11.61 14.58 11.05
C PHE A 200 -10.79 13.54 11.82
N ILE A 201 -10.65 13.76 13.12
CA ILE A 201 -10.14 12.78 14.07
C ILE A 201 -11.14 12.71 15.23
N ASN A 202 -11.82 11.58 15.37
CA ASN A 202 -12.83 11.34 16.40
C ASN A 202 -13.90 12.44 16.40
N GLY A 203 -14.45 12.76 15.22
CA GLY A 203 -15.45 13.81 15.01
C GLY A 203 -14.93 15.25 15.13
N SER A 204 -13.67 15.45 15.51
CA SER A 204 -13.06 16.78 15.61
C SER A 204 -12.38 17.18 14.31
N SER A 205 -12.50 18.45 13.92
CA SER A 205 -11.86 18.97 12.71
C SER A 205 -10.35 18.75 12.73
N ALA A 206 -9.81 18.21 11.64
CA ALA A 206 -8.38 17.95 11.49
C ALA A 206 -7.87 18.49 10.15
N GLN A 207 -6.56 18.61 10.04
CA GLN A 207 -5.87 19.00 8.81
C GLN A 207 -4.61 18.16 8.65
N MET A 208 -4.07 18.10 7.44
CA MET A 208 -2.77 17.48 7.24
C MET A 208 -1.67 18.28 7.96
N PRO A 209 -0.60 17.66 8.44
CA PRO A 209 0.56 18.40 8.92
C PRO A 209 1.35 19.02 7.74
N GLU A 210 1.96 20.18 8.00
CA GLU A 210 2.87 20.89 7.08
C GLU A 210 4.34 20.63 7.41
N TRP A 211 4.61 19.72 8.35
CA TRP A 211 5.94 19.43 8.86
C TRP A 211 6.16 17.93 8.93
N CYS A 212 7.44 17.57 8.97
CA CYS A 212 7.86 16.19 9.13
C CYS A 212 7.39 15.61 10.46
N LEU A 213 6.82 14.42 10.40
CA LEU A 213 6.52 13.60 11.56
C LEU A 213 7.68 12.63 11.79
N PRO A 214 8.43 12.75 12.89
CA PRO A 214 9.42 11.75 13.24
C PRO A 214 8.67 10.46 13.67
N TYR A 215 9.15 9.30 13.19
CA TYR A 215 8.62 7.95 13.45
C TYR A 215 7.34 7.55 12.69
N MET A 216 7.05 6.24 12.66
CA MET A 216 5.89 5.66 11.96
C MET A 216 4.59 6.08 12.66
N SER A 217 4.04 7.18 12.19
CA SER A 217 2.85 7.86 12.73
C SER A 217 1.68 7.70 11.76
N CYS A 218 0.45 7.96 12.23
CA CYS A 218 -0.75 7.92 11.40
C CYS A 218 -1.08 6.50 10.88
N GLY A 219 -0.60 5.45 11.55
CA GLY A 219 -1.03 4.07 11.30
C GLY A 219 -0.47 3.39 10.06
N GLY A 220 0.33 4.09 9.25
CA GLY A 220 1.10 3.52 8.14
C GLY A 220 2.56 3.27 8.51
N LEU A 221 3.32 2.71 7.56
CA LEU A 221 4.80 2.64 7.66
C LEU A 221 5.48 3.93 7.17
N SER A 222 4.81 4.65 6.26
CA SER A 222 5.29 5.92 5.72
C SER A 222 4.25 7.01 5.96
N SER A 223 4.61 8.05 6.69
CA SER A 223 3.68 9.14 7.05
C SER A 223 3.75 10.23 5.98
N LEU A 224 2.63 10.55 5.32
CA LEU A 224 2.56 11.60 4.30
C LEU A 224 2.10 12.93 4.89
N TYR A 225 2.82 14.00 4.55
CA TYR A 225 2.57 15.38 5.00
C TYR A 225 2.80 16.38 3.85
N LEU A 226 2.19 17.56 3.97
CA LEU A 226 2.28 18.60 2.95
C LEU A 226 3.70 19.17 2.89
N ASP A 227 4.22 19.35 1.68
CA ASP A 227 5.41 20.15 1.44
C ASP A 227 5.01 21.62 1.26
N GLY A 228 5.08 22.37 2.36
CA GLY A 228 4.70 23.78 2.44
C GLY A 228 3.34 24.01 3.12
N SER A 229 2.99 25.28 3.24
CA SER A 229 1.82 25.70 4.03
C SER A 229 0.48 25.34 3.38
N HIS A 230 -0.61 25.35 4.12
CA HIS A 230 -1.95 25.36 3.51
C HIS A 230 -2.18 26.67 2.72
N PRO A 231 -3.09 26.65 1.72
CA PRO A 231 -3.54 27.87 1.03
C PRO A 231 -4.30 28.82 1.95
N ARG A 232 -4.44 30.07 1.53
CA ARG A 232 -5.41 31.04 2.05
C ARG A 232 -6.70 31.00 1.23
N LEU A 233 -7.74 31.69 1.71
CA LEU A 233 -9.03 31.76 1.00
C LEU A 233 -8.88 32.36 -0.40
N GLU A 234 -8.05 33.39 -0.54
CA GLU A 234 -7.79 34.05 -1.82
C GLU A 234 -7.01 33.19 -2.84
N ASP A 235 -6.27 32.18 -2.38
CA ASP A 235 -5.47 31.33 -3.26
C ASP A 235 -6.32 30.34 -4.07
N GLY A 236 -7.56 30.10 -3.64
CA GLY A 236 -8.45 29.13 -4.27
C GLY A 236 -7.93 27.69 -4.15
N VAL A 237 -7.99 26.94 -5.24
CA VAL A 237 -7.48 25.56 -5.31
C VAL A 237 -6.00 25.60 -5.66
N VAL A 238 -5.16 25.09 -4.76
CA VAL A 238 -3.70 24.98 -4.99
C VAL A 238 -3.26 23.53 -5.05
N THR A 239 -2.21 23.27 -5.81
CA THR A 239 -1.53 21.97 -5.79
C THR A 239 -0.43 21.99 -4.73
N ARG A 240 -0.35 20.94 -3.91
CA ARG A 240 0.70 20.75 -2.90
C ARG A 240 1.44 19.47 -3.13
N GLU A 241 2.77 19.58 -3.08
CA GLU A 241 3.66 18.44 -3.13
C GLU A 241 3.56 17.65 -1.81
N MET A 242 3.82 16.35 -1.91
CA MET A 242 3.64 15.41 -0.80
C MET A 242 4.96 14.76 -0.44
N ASN A 243 5.41 14.99 0.79
CA ASN A 243 6.58 14.33 1.36
C ASN A 243 6.16 13.15 2.24
N GLY A 244 6.98 12.10 2.23
CA GLY A 244 6.82 10.92 3.08
C GLY A 244 8.01 10.74 4.01
N SER A 245 7.76 10.55 5.30
CA SER A 245 8.79 10.17 6.27
C SER A 245 8.79 8.67 6.56
N ARG A 246 9.94 8.15 6.98
CA ARG A 246 10.08 6.76 7.44
C ARG A 246 11.21 6.61 8.44
N GLY A 247 10.96 5.91 9.55
CA GLY A 247 12.00 5.61 10.55
C GLY A 247 12.72 6.86 11.08
N GLY A 248 12.03 8.01 11.15
CA GLY A 248 12.61 9.30 11.56
C GLY A 248 13.30 10.09 10.45
N GLN A 249 13.44 9.54 9.25
CA GLN A 249 13.97 10.24 8.08
C GLN A 249 12.86 11.02 7.39
N CYS A 250 12.95 12.34 7.44
CA CYS A 250 12.05 13.26 6.75
C CYS A 250 12.32 13.28 5.24
N SER A 251 11.26 13.49 4.45
CA SER A 251 11.34 13.60 2.98
C SER A 251 12.11 12.46 2.32
N ARG A 252 12.04 11.26 2.91
CA ARG A 252 12.64 10.03 2.33
C ARG A 252 11.92 9.67 1.04
N TYR A 253 10.61 9.90 0.99
CA TYR A 253 9.79 9.64 -0.18
C TYR A 253 9.10 10.91 -0.67
N ARG A 254 8.76 10.89 -1.95
CA ARG A 254 7.87 11.86 -2.58
C ARG A 254 6.69 11.13 -3.18
N SER A 255 5.49 11.51 -2.75
CA SER A 255 4.25 10.97 -3.28
C SER A 255 3.69 11.87 -4.38
N ASN A 256 2.62 11.42 -5.03
CA ASN A 256 1.88 12.25 -5.97
C ASN A 256 1.34 13.50 -5.25
N PRO A 257 1.39 14.69 -5.90
CA PRO A 257 0.83 15.90 -5.34
C PRO A 257 -0.70 15.78 -5.22
N ILE A 258 -1.27 16.60 -4.33
CA ILE A 258 -2.71 16.67 -4.10
C ILE A 258 -3.21 18.09 -4.32
N GLN A 259 -4.52 18.26 -4.49
CA GLN A 259 -5.12 19.59 -4.48
C GLN A 259 -5.66 19.92 -3.09
N VAL A 260 -5.48 21.17 -2.66
CA VAL A 260 -5.94 21.67 -1.36
C VAL A 260 -6.67 22.99 -1.59
N LYS A 261 -7.80 23.17 -0.91
CA LYS A 261 -8.55 24.44 -0.91
C LYS A 261 -8.86 24.86 0.52
N ALA A 262 -8.62 26.13 0.82
CA ALA A 262 -9.09 26.75 2.05
C ALA A 262 -10.57 27.12 1.93
N CYS A 263 -11.32 26.86 2.99
CA CYS A 263 -12.75 27.11 3.06
C CYS A 263 -13.11 28.03 4.23
N PRO A 264 -14.25 28.75 4.15
CA PRO A 264 -14.73 29.57 5.26
C PRO A 264 -14.78 28.77 6.58
N GLY A 265 -14.37 29.42 7.68
CA GLY A 265 -14.30 28.77 8.99
C GLY A 265 -12.92 28.17 9.34
N ASN A 266 -11.87 28.51 8.59
CA ASN A 266 -10.49 28.03 8.80
C ASN A 266 -10.37 26.50 8.70
N VAL A 267 -10.95 25.94 7.65
CA VAL A 267 -10.96 24.50 7.38
C VAL A 267 -10.46 24.26 5.96
N TYR A 268 -9.94 23.06 5.72
CA TYR A 268 -9.37 22.68 4.44
C TYR A 268 -10.09 21.45 3.88
N VAL A 269 -10.21 21.42 2.57
CA VAL A 269 -10.63 20.24 1.81
C VAL A 269 -9.50 19.81 0.90
N TYR A 270 -9.36 18.49 0.75
CA TYR A 270 -8.24 17.85 0.06
C TYR A 270 -8.78 16.96 -1.05
N LYS A 271 -8.21 17.10 -2.25
CA LYS A 271 -8.43 16.15 -3.34
C LYS A 271 -7.25 15.18 -3.34
N PHE A 272 -7.38 14.11 -2.56
CA PHE A 272 -6.36 13.08 -2.46
C PHE A 272 -6.23 12.31 -3.77
N THR A 273 -5.03 11.80 -4.01
CA THR A 273 -4.73 10.90 -5.13
C THR A 273 -4.16 9.60 -4.57
N ARG A 274 -4.13 8.55 -5.37
CA ARG A 274 -3.47 7.30 -4.93
C ARG A 274 -1.98 7.59 -4.67
N PRO A 275 -1.45 7.29 -3.46
CA PRO A 275 -0.03 7.47 -3.19
C PRO A 275 0.86 6.64 -4.11
N THR A 276 2.12 7.05 -4.26
CA THR A 276 3.11 6.32 -5.07
C THR A 276 3.34 4.91 -4.52
N LEU A 277 3.20 3.90 -5.39
CA LEU A 277 3.21 2.48 -5.02
C LEU A 277 4.55 1.97 -4.48
N SER A 278 5.67 2.63 -4.81
CA SER A 278 6.99 2.29 -4.26
C SER A 278 7.14 2.68 -2.79
N ILE A 279 6.24 3.52 -2.25
CA ILE A 279 6.28 3.90 -0.85
C ILE A 279 5.68 2.75 -0.03
N PRO A 280 6.36 2.24 1.01
CA PRO A 280 5.80 1.19 1.86
C PRO A 280 4.65 1.73 2.70
N ALA A 281 3.44 1.18 2.48
CA ALA A 281 2.21 1.47 3.22
C ALA A 281 2.05 2.94 3.63
N PRO A 282 1.97 3.87 2.66
CA PRO A 282 1.85 5.29 2.92
C PRO A 282 0.46 5.64 3.45
N VAL A 283 0.41 6.61 4.36
CA VAL A 283 -0.85 7.16 4.88
C VAL A 283 -0.83 8.69 4.88
N TYR A 284 -1.88 9.31 4.36
CA TYR A 284 -2.18 10.72 4.57
C TYR A 284 -2.52 10.98 6.04
N CYS A 285 -1.62 11.69 6.72
CA CYS A 285 -1.75 12.04 8.12
C CYS A 285 -2.78 13.13 8.36
N ALA A 286 -3.39 13.11 9.54
CA ALA A 286 -4.30 14.15 9.99
C ALA A 286 -4.01 14.50 11.46
N GLY A 287 -3.78 15.78 11.74
CA GLY A 287 -3.64 16.32 13.08
C GLY A 287 -4.79 17.27 13.40
N THR A 288 -5.33 17.16 14.62
CA THR A 288 -6.18 18.22 15.17
C THR A 288 -5.31 19.47 15.32
N VAL A 289 -5.83 20.63 14.92
CA VAL A 289 -5.11 21.90 15.08
C VAL A 289 -4.97 22.19 16.57
N ILE A 290 -3.86 21.78 17.16
CA ILE A 290 -3.47 22.26 18.48
C ILE A 290 -2.93 23.65 18.20
N HIS A 291 -3.70 24.69 18.50
CA HIS A 291 -3.14 26.02 18.69
C HIS A 291 -2.14 25.90 19.84
N LEU A 292 -0.88 25.60 19.53
CA LEU A 292 0.22 25.85 20.44
C LEU A 292 0.33 27.38 20.49
N TYR A 293 -0.39 27.97 21.45
CA TYR A 293 -0.04 29.28 21.96
C TYR A 293 1.37 29.14 22.55
N ILE A 294 2.36 29.65 21.82
CA ILE A 294 3.65 30.05 22.39
C ILE A 294 3.62 31.57 22.44
#